data_AF-A0A9D5M7Q1-F1
#
_entry.id   AF-A0A9D5M7Q1-F1
#
_cell.length_a   1.000
_cell.length_b   1.000
_cell.length_c   1.000
_cell.angle_alpha   90.00
_cell.angle_beta   90.00
_cell.angle_gamma   90.00
#
_symmetry.space_group_name_H-M   'P 1'
#
loop_
_entity.id
_entity.type
_entity.pdbx_description
1 polymer ?
#
loop_
_entity_poly.entity_id
_entity_poly.type
_entity_poly.pdbx_seq_one_letter_code
_entity_poly.pdbx_strand_id
1 'polypeptide(L)'
;MIGLGTVINSAAIVVGGLIGHFTGKLFRPEQQESLNKACGISVLFIAIAGAMQGMLQIDGSTLLSGKSMLVVLCLAIGTVIGELIGIEKGFEQFGEWLKRKTGNSGDRQFVNAFVTASLTVCIGAMAIVGAIRDGIQGDYSTLAVKAVLDFIIVAVMTSTLGKGSAFSAIPVFLFEGAVTLLARLIAPALTDLAVAYLSLIGSVLIFCVGVNLVWGKQLRVANMLPAVLLAILAAYLPWSF
;
A
#
# COMPACT_ATOMS: atom_id res chain seq x y z
N MET A 1 -5.47 -15.99 -17.99
CA MET A 1 -6.87 -15.82 -17.56
C MET A 1 -6.97 -14.43 -16.97
N ILE A 2 -7.97 -13.64 -17.35
CA ILE A 2 -8.13 -12.27 -16.85
C ILE A 2 -8.42 -12.31 -15.34
N GLY A 3 -7.66 -11.53 -14.56
CA GLY A 3 -7.84 -11.41 -13.11
C GLY A 3 -7.22 -12.53 -12.29
N LEU A 4 -6.43 -13.40 -12.92
CA LEU A 4 -5.74 -14.48 -12.22
C LEU A 4 -4.70 -13.91 -11.24
N GLY A 5 -4.04 -12.81 -11.59
CA GLY A 5 -3.07 -12.14 -10.75
C GLY A 5 -3.67 -11.63 -9.44
N THR A 6 -4.85 -11.00 -9.51
CA THR A 6 -5.57 -10.53 -8.32
C THR A 6 -5.95 -11.68 -7.39
N VAL A 7 -6.41 -12.80 -7.96
CA VAL A 7 -6.75 -14.00 -7.17
C VAL A 7 -5.50 -14.59 -6.52
N ILE A 8 -4.40 -14.70 -7.25
CA ILE A 8 -3.11 -15.18 -6.73
C ILE A 8 -2.65 -14.27 -5.58
N ASN A 9 -2.66 -12.95 -5.77
CA ASN A 9 -2.22 -12.02 -4.74
C ASN A 9 -3.08 -12.10 -3.48
N SER A 10 -4.40 -12.06 -3.65
CA SER A 10 -5.34 -12.14 -2.53
C SER A 10 -5.23 -13.47 -1.77
N ALA A 11 -5.05 -14.58 -2.49
CA ALA A 11 -4.80 -15.88 -1.89
C ALA A 11 -3.47 -15.91 -1.14
N ALA A 12 -2.42 -15.33 -1.71
CA ALA A 12 -1.11 -15.24 -1.07
C ALA A 12 -1.17 -14.44 0.24
N ILE A 13 -1.93 -13.33 0.29
CA ILE A 13 -2.17 -12.57 1.52
C ILE A 13 -2.88 -13.43 2.58
N VAL A 14 -3.91 -14.19 2.20
CA VAL A 14 -4.62 -15.08 3.13
C VAL A 14 -3.69 -16.17 3.67
N VAL A 15 -2.93 -16.84 2.80
CA VAL A 15 -1.99 -17.89 3.21
C VAL A 15 -0.87 -17.31 4.08
N GLY A 16 -0.32 -16.15 3.71
CA GLY A 16 0.67 -15.43 4.50
C GLY A 16 0.11 -15.07 5.87
N GLY A 17 -1.11 -14.55 5.94
CA GLY A 17 -1.81 -14.26 7.18
C GLY A 17 -2.02 -15.49 8.06
N LEU A 18 -2.40 -16.63 7.49
CA LEU A 18 -2.52 -17.89 8.23
C LEU A 18 -1.18 -18.34 8.81
N ILE A 19 -0.12 -18.38 7.99
CA ILE A 19 1.23 -18.75 8.43
C ILE A 19 1.73 -17.80 9.51
N GLY A 20 1.56 -16.50 9.30
CA GLY A 20 1.90 -15.46 10.26
C GLY A 20 1.16 -15.62 11.58
N HIS A 21 -0.11 -16.02 11.55
CA HIS A 21 -0.90 -16.24 12.77
C HIS A 21 -0.36 -17.42 13.59
N PHE A 22 -0.01 -18.54 12.95
CA PHE A 22 0.55 -19.69 13.65
C PHE A 22 1.97 -19.43 14.15
N THR A 23 2.81 -18.81 13.32
CA THR A 23 4.20 -18.49 13.67
C THR A 23 4.27 -17.40 14.74
N GLY A 24 3.36 -16.42 14.69
CA GLY A 24 3.22 -15.36 15.70
C GLY A 24 3.07 -15.90 17.12
N LYS A 25 2.31 -16.99 17.29
CA LYS A 25 2.11 -17.64 18.61
C LYS A 25 3.38 -18.26 19.19
N LEU A 26 4.40 -18.50 18.37
CA LEU A 26 5.68 -19.05 18.82
C LEU A 26 6.57 -17.96 19.44
N PHE A 27 6.38 -16.70 19.07
CA PHE A 27 7.19 -15.58 19.53
C PHE A 27 6.69 -15.00 20.86
N ARG A 28 7.63 -14.59 21.71
CA ARG A 28 7.32 -13.79 22.91
C ARG A 28 6.85 -12.39 22.50
N PRO A 29 6.05 -11.68 23.32
CA PRO A 29 5.59 -10.32 23.01
C PRO A 29 6.73 -9.34 22.68
N GLU A 30 7.84 -9.43 23.41
CA GLU A 30 9.05 -8.60 23.16
C GLU A 30 9.68 -8.88 21.78
N GLN A 31 9.65 -10.14 21.34
CA GLN A 31 10.15 -10.54 20.03
C GLN A 31 9.23 -10.06 18.91
N GLN A 32 7.90 -10.13 19.11
CA GLN A 32 6.92 -9.60 18.17
C GLN A 32 7.10 -8.08 17.99
N GLU A 33 7.30 -7.35 19.09
CA GLU A 33 7.55 -5.90 19.04
C GLU A 33 8.86 -5.57 18.32
N SER A 34 9.93 -6.31 18.62
CA SER A 34 11.24 -6.13 17.98
C SER A 34 11.18 -6.42 16.47
N LEU A 35 10.49 -7.50 16.08
CA LEU A 35 10.24 -7.84 14.68
C LEU A 35 9.40 -6.75 13.98
N ASN A 36 8.37 -6.22 14.64
CA ASN A 36 7.55 -5.15 14.07
C ASN A 36 8.39 -3.90 13.76
N LYS A 37 9.27 -3.52 14.70
CA LYS A 37 10.20 -2.39 14.52
C LYS A 37 11.19 -2.66 13.38
N ALA A 38 11.76 -3.86 13.30
CA ALA A 38 12.66 -4.25 12.21
C ALA A 38 11.97 -4.19 10.83
N CYS A 39 10.72 -4.63 10.74
CA CYS A 39 9.92 -4.51 9.53
C CYS A 39 9.60 -3.07 9.18
N GLY A 40 9.18 -2.26 10.16
CA GLY A 40 8.95 -0.83 9.97
C GLY A 40 10.19 -0.12 9.42
N ILE A 41 11.37 -0.39 9.98
CA ILE A 41 12.64 0.14 9.49
C ILE A 41 12.92 -0.32 8.05
N SER A 42 12.69 -1.60 7.73
CA SER A 42 12.88 -2.12 6.37
C SER A 42 11.96 -1.44 5.36
N VAL A 43 10.69 -1.25 5.72
CA VAL A 43 9.68 -0.53 4.92
C VAL A 43 10.10 0.92 4.68
N LEU A 44 10.62 1.59 5.72
CA LEU A 44 11.14 2.96 5.59
C LEU A 44 12.28 3.04 4.55
N PHE A 45 13.26 2.14 4.60
CA PHE A 45 14.38 2.15 3.66
C PHE A 45 13.94 1.86 2.22
N ILE A 46 13.05 0.89 2.01
CA ILE A 46 12.49 0.59 0.68
C ILE A 46 11.72 1.81 0.13
N ALA A 47 10.91 2.43 0.98
CA ALA A 47 10.13 3.59 0.63
C ALA A 47 11.00 4.82 0.29
N ILE A 48 12.05 5.07 1.09
CA ILE A 48 13.05 6.11 0.80
C ILE A 48 13.72 5.84 -0.54
N ALA A 49 14.18 4.61 -0.79
CA ALA A 49 14.82 4.26 -2.05
C ALA A 49 13.90 4.50 -3.25
N GLY A 50 12.63 4.10 -3.15
CA GLY A 50 11.63 4.34 -4.20
C GLY A 50 11.32 5.83 -4.41
N ALA A 51 11.18 6.61 -3.34
CA ALA A 51 10.97 8.05 -3.43
C ALA A 51 12.18 8.76 -4.04
N MET A 52 13.40 8.38 -3.62
CA MET A 52 14.64 8.90 -4.18
C MET A 52 14.79 8.56 -5.66
N GLN A 53 14.42 7.35 -6.09
CA GLN A 53 14.42 6.97 -7.51
C GLN A 53 13.50 7.87 -8.35
N GLY A 54 12.38 8.34 -7.79
CA GLY A 54 11.47 9.27 -8.46
C GLY A 54 11.97 10.72 -8.48
N MET A 55 12.63 11.16 -7.42
CA MET A 55 13.07 12.55 -7.24
C MET A 55 14.43 12.85 -7.84
N LEU A 56 15.39 11.92 -7.74
CA LEU A 56 16.76 12.11 -8.20
C LEU A 56 16.90 11.75 -9.67
N GLN A 57 17.58 12.62 -10.42
CA GLN A 57 17.96 12.40 -11.81
C GLN A 57 19.44 12.74 -12.00
N ILE A 58 20.11 11.93 -12.80
CA ILE A 58 21.51 12.17 -13.18
C ILE A 58 21.49 13.00 -14.47
N ASP A 59 22.01 14.22 -14.40
CA ASP A 59 22.24 15.07 -15.56
C ASP A 59 23.75 15.28 -15.74
N GLY A 60 24.33 14.56 -16.70
CA GLY A 60 25.77 14.50 -16.92
C GLY A 60 26.51 14.00 -15.68
N SER A 61 27.34 14.87 -15.09
CA SER A 61 28.10 14.60 -13.85
C SER A 61 27.43 15.12 -12.58
N THR A 62 26.18 15.59 -12.66
CA THR A 62 25.46 16.20 -11.54
C THR A 62 24.23 15.40 -11.16
N LEU A 63 23.96 15.30 -9.86
CA LEU A 63 22.72 14.76 -9.32
C LEU A 63 21.76 15.91 -9.09
N LEU A 64 20.68 15.95 -9.86
CA LEU A 64 19.59 16.90 -9.71
C LEU A 64 18.45 16.25 -8.91
N SER A 65 17.80 17.04 -8.07
CA SER A 65 16.58 16.64 -7.37
C SER A 65 15.43 17.47 -7.91
N GLY A 66 14.38 16.81 -8.39
CA GLY A 66 13.17 17.46 -8.92
C GLY A 66 11.91 16.94 -8.26
N LYS A 67 10.75 17.46 -8.67
CA LYS A 67 9.43 16.99 -8.24
C LYS A 67 9.15 17.17 -6.74
N SER A 68 9.97 17.94 -6.01
CA SER A 68 9.72 18.27 -4.61
C SER A 68 8.41 19.04 -4.45
N MET A 69 8.12 19.96 -5.38
CA MET A 69 6.87 20.70 -5.42
C MET A 69 5.66 19.78 -5.67
N LEU A 70 5.80 18.79 -6.57
CA LEU A 70 4.78 17.75 -6.78
C LEU A 70 4.46 17.03 -5.46
N VAL A 71 5.48 16.55 -4.75
CA VAL A 71 5.32 15.82 -3.49
C VAL A 71 4.62 16.68 -2.44
N VAL A 72 5.08 17.93 -2.24
CA VAL A 72 4.50 18.85 -1.26
C VAL A 72 3.04 19.14 -1.58
N LEU A 73 2.72 19.49 -2.82
CA LEU A 73 1.36 19.85 -3.21
C LEU A 73 0.41 18.65 -3.17
N CYS A 74 0.82 17.49 -3.72
CA CYS A 74 -0.01 16.29 -3.71
C CYS A 74 -0.30 15.83 -2.28
N LEU A 75 0.69 15.81 -1.40
CA LEU A 75 0.48 15.43 0.01
C LEU A 75 -0.35 16.45 0.76
N ALA A 76 -0.06 17.75 0.64
CA ALA A 76 -0.80 18.78 1.38
C ALA A 76 -2.27 18.82 0.96
N ILE A 77 -2.55 18.94 -0.35
CA ILE A 77 -3.91 19.00 -0.88
C ILE A 77 -4.61 17.65 -0.67
N GLY A 78 -3.92 16.54 -0.95
CA GLY A 78 -4.47 15.20 -0.79
C GLY A 78 -4.87 14.89 0.65
N THR A 79 -4.06 15.32 1.62
CA THR A 79 -4.37 15.16 3.06
C THR A 79 -5.57 16.00 3.46
N VAL A 80 -5.67 17.25 3.00
CA VAL A 80 -6.85 18.09 3.30
C VAL A 80 -8.11 17.44 2.73
N ILE A 81 -8.08 17.00 1.47
CA ILE A 81 -9.21 16.32 0.83
C ILE A 81 -9.57 15.05 1.61
N GLY A 82 -8.60 14.22 1.98
CA GLY A 82 -8.86 12.96 2.68
C GLY A 82 -9.32 13.16 4.12
N GLU A 83 -8.88 14.22 4.81
CA GLU A 83 -9.38 14.57 6.15
C GLU A 83 -10.84 15.05 6.10
N LEU A 84 -11.22 15.81 5.06
CA LEU A 84 -12.61 16.23 4.81
C LEU A 84 -13.52 15.03 4.51
N ILE A 85 -13.04 14.09 3.70
CA ILE A 85 -13.77 12.85 3.38
C ILE A 85 -13.80 11.90 4.59
N GLY A 86 -12.75 11.91 5.42
CA GLY A 86 -12.60 11.01 6.56
C GLY A 86 -12.27 9.57 6.15
N ILE A 87 -11.39 9.38 5.17
CA ILE A 87 -11.06 8.05 4.61
C ILE A 87 -10.55 7.08 5.69
N GLU A 88 -9.68 7.54 6.58
CA GLU A 88 -9.16 6.79 7.72
C GLU A 88 -10.29 6.29 8.62
N LYS A 89 -11.30 7.13 8.89
CA LYS A 89 -12.48 6.73 9.68
C LYS A 89 -13.26 5.64 8.96
N GLY A 90 -13.37 5.71 7.64
CA GLY A 90 -13.99 4.65 6.82
C GLY A 90 -13.25 3.31 6.95
N PHE A 91 -11.93 3.33 6.87
CA PHE A 91 -11.09 2.14 7.08
C PHE A 91 -11.21 1.59 8.51
N GLU A 92 -11.23 2.45 9.53
CA GLU A 92 -11.42 2.05 10.93
C GLU A 92 -12.81 1.44 11.17
N GLN A 93 -13.87 2.04 10.63
CA GLN A 93 -15.24 1.53 10.74
C GLN A 93 -15.41 0.20 10.04
N PHE A 94 -14.83 0.05 8.85
CA PHE A 94 -14.83 -1.22 8.13
C PHE A 94 -14.04 -2.30 8.87
N GLY A 95 -12.88 -1.94 9.44
CA GLY A 95 -12.10 -2.81 10.30
C GLY A 95 -12.84 -3.25 11.56
N GLU A 96 -13.55 -2.35 12.24
CA GLU A 96 -14.39 -2.67 13.40
C GLU A 96 -15.57 -3.57 13.02
N TRP A 97 -16.19 -3.33 11.87
CA TRP A 97 -17.24 -4.20 11.35
C TRP A 97 -16.70 -5.63 11.09
N LEU A 98 -15.54 -5.74 10.45
CA LEU A 98 -14.85 -7.03 10.21
C LEU A 98 -14.51 -7.71 11.54
N LYS A 99 -13.95 -6.97 12.48
CA LYS A 99 -13.58 -7.46 13.81
C LYS A 99 -14.78 -8.09 14.54
N ARG A 100 -15.93 -7.42 14.53
CA ARG A 100 -17.17 -7.93 15.15
C ARG A 100 -17.70 -9.15 14.41
N LYS A 101 -17.78 -9.09 13.08
CA LYS A 101 -18.33 -10.17 12.25
C LYS A 101 -17.53 -11.45 12.31
N THR A 102 -16.22 -11.34 12.56
CA THR A 102 -15.28 -12.47 12.62
C THR A 102 -15.04 -12.97 14.04
N GLY A 103 -15.78 -12.48 15.04
CA GLY A 103 -15.68 -12.92 16.44
C GLY A 103 -14.43 -12.42 17.17
N ASN A 104 -13.80 -11.35 16.66
CA ASN A 104 -12.52 -10.84 17.16
C ASN A 104 -12.67 -9.59 18.04
N SER A 105 -13.86 -9.34 18.61
CA SER A 105 -14.17 -8.15 19.40
C SER A 105 -13.20 -7.90 20.57
N GLY A 106 -12.62 -8.96 21.15
CA GLY A 106 -11.63 -8.85 22.23
C GLY A 106 -10.22 -8.39 21.79
N ASP A 107 -9.93 -8.39 20.49
CA ASP A 107 -8.62 -8.04 19.95
C ASP A 107 -8.49 -6.53 19.71
N ARG A 108 -7.78 -5.83 20.61
CA ARG A 108 -7.59 -4.38 20.54
C ARG A 108 -6.71 -3.93 19.36
N GLN A 109 -5.85 -4.80 18.85
CA GLN A 109 -4.91 -4.47 17.76
C GLN A 109 -5.48 -4.78 16.38
N PHE A 110 -6.54 -5.59 16.29
CA PHE A 110 -7.14 -6.05 15.03
C PHE A 110 -7.33 -4.93 13.98
N VAL A 111 -7.96 -3.81 14.37
CA VAL A 111 -8.28 -2.73 13.42
C VAL A 111 -7.01 -2.05 12.95
N ASN A 112 -6.07 -1.78 13.86
CA ASN A 112 -4.79 -1.19 13.50
C ASN A 112 -3.98 -2.11 12.57
N ALA A 113 -3.93 -3.41 12.88
CA ALA A 113 -3.30 -4.42 12.03
C ALA A 113 -3.92 -4.47 10.63
N PHE A 114 -5.25 -4.47 10.55
CA PHE A 114 -6.00 -4.43 9.29
C PHE A 114 -5.68 -3.16 8.48
N VAL A 115 -5.82 -1.98 9.07
CA VAL A 115 -5.61 -0.71 8.35
C VAL A 115 -4.17 -0.58 7.89
N THR A 116 -3.21 -0.84 8.78
CA THR A 116 -1.79 -0.75 8.47
C THR A 116 -1.43 -1.73 7.36
N ALA A 117 -1.83 -3.01 7.45
CA ALA A 117 -1.55 -3.99 6.41
C ALA A 117 -2.18 -3.58 5.08
N SER A 118 -3.45 -3.18 5.09
CA SER A 118 -4.18 -2.76 3.88
C SER A 118 -3.48 -1.62 3.16
N LEU A 119 -3.01 -0.60 3.89
CA LEU A 119 -2.28 0.51 3.29
C LEU A 119 -0.90 0.07 2.79
N THR A 120 -0.18 -0.80 3.53
CA THR A 120 1.11 -1.32 3.07
C THR A 120 0.99 -2.07 1.74
N VAL A 121 0.01 -2.98 1.62
CA VAL A 121 -0.08 -3.86 0.46
C VAL A 121 -0.92 -3.28 -0.69
N CYS A 122 -1.89 -2.40 -0.44
CA CYS A 122 -2.67 -1.80 -1.53
C CYS A 122 -1.94 -0.63 -2.19
N ILE A 123 -1.11 0.10 -1.46
CA ILE A 123 -0.40 1.26 -2.00
C ILE A 123 0.79 0.76 -2.81
N GLY A 124 0.74 0.94 -4.13
CA GLY A 124 1.87 0.66 -5.00
C GLY A 124 1.50 0.71 -6.49
N ALA A 125 2.42 1.21 -7.31
CA ALA A 125 2.22 1.26 -8.75
C ALA A 125 2.04 -0.14 -9.36
N MET A 126 2.69 -1.15 -8.80
CA MET A 126 2.55 -2.54 -9.27
C MET A 126 1.14 -3.10 -9.08
N ALA A 127 0.39 -2.65 -8.06
CA ALA A 127 -1.00 -3.07 -7.88
C ALA A 127 -1.86 -2.60 -9.06
N ILE A 128 -1.69 -1.34 -9.47
CA ILE A 128 -2.50 -0.71 -10.53
C ILE A 128 -2.01 -1.15 -11.91
N VAL A 129 -0.71 -1.02 -12.21
CA VAL A 129 -0.14 -1.40 -13.50
C VAL A 129 -0.25 -2.90 -13.72
N GLY A 130 -0.04 -3.71 -12.68
CA GLY A 130 -0.22 -5.15 -12.73
C GLY A 130 -1.67 -5.54 -13.01
N ALA A 131 -2.64 -4.95 -12.29
CA ALA A 131 -4.06 -5.19 -12.52
C ALA A 131 -4.51 -4.78 -13.94
N ILE A 132 -3.96 -3.69 -14.49
CA ILE A 132 -4.27 -3.29 -15.87
C ILE A 132 -3.71 -4.28 -16.89
N ARG A 133 -2.46 -4.75 -16.71
CA ARG A 133 -1.86 -5.75 -17.60
C ARG A 133 -2.61 -7.08 -17.55
N ASP A 134 -3.00 -7.52 -16.36
CA ASP A 134 -3.85 -8.71 -16.17
C ASP A 134 -5.23 -8.51 -16.81
N GLY A 135 -5.81 -7.31 -16.69
CA GLY A 135 -7.11 -6.96 -17.26
C GLY A 135 -7.16 -6.89 -18.79
N ILE A 136 -6.11 -6.36 -19.42
CA ILE A 136 -6.06 -6.13 -20.88
C ILE A 136 -5.42 -7.30 -21.61
N GLN A 137 -4.26 -7.77 -21.12
CA GLN A 137 -3.41 -8.74 -21.81
C GLN A 137 -3.53 -10.14 -21.20
N GLY A 138 -4.16 -10.27 -20.03
CA GLY A 138 -4.15 -11.52 -19.27
C GLY A 138 -2.78 -11.87 -18.69
N ASP A 139 -1.85 -10.91 -18.66
CA ASP A 139 -0.52 -11.06 -18.10
C ASP A 139 -0.53 -10.78 -16.60
N TYR A 140 -0.48 -11.85 -15.82
CA TYR A 140 -0.49 -11.80 -14.36
C TYR A 140 0.91 -11.76 -13.73
N SER A 141 1.99 -11.73 -14.53
CA SER A 141 3.37 -11.84 -14.04
C SER A 141 3.72 -10.80 -12.97
N THR A 142 3.30 -9.55 -13.19
CA THR A 142 3.56 -8.44 -12.26
C THR A 142 2.83 -8.64 -10.92
N LEU A 143 1.56 -9.08 -10.97
CA LEU A 143 0.78 -9.37 -9.76
C LEU A 143 1.26 -10.65 -9.05
N ALA A 144 1.80 -11.63 -9.78
CA ALA A 144 2.41 -12.81 -9.16
C ALA A 144 3.69 -12.48 -8.38
N VAL A 145 4.55 -11.60 -8.92
CA VAL A 145 5.71 -11.09 -8.18
C VAL A 145 5.26 -10.33 -6.93
N LYS A 146 4.23 -9.48 -7.08
CA LYS A 146 3.64 -8.75 -5.96
C LYS A 146 3.07 -9.69 -4.89
N ALA A 147 2.43 -10.79 -5.31
CA ALA A 147 1.87 -11.78 -4.40
C ALA A 147 2.90 -12.39 -3.45
N VAL A 148 4.14 -12.60 -3.91
CA VAL A 148 5.23 -13.06 -3.06
C VAL A 148 5.62 -11.99 -2.02
N LEU A 149 5.68 -10.73 -2.43
CA LEU A 149 5.99 -9.63 -1.52
C LEU A 149 4.89 -9.45 -0.47
N ASP A 150 3.63 -9.39 -0.90
CA ASP A 150 2.48 -9.24 -0.01
C ASP A 150 2.32 -10.44 0.93
N PHE A 151 2.60 -11.66 0.45
CA PHE A 151 2.66 -12.86 1.29
C PHE A 151 3.66 -12.70 2.45
N ILE A 152 4.89 -12.30 2.15
CA ILE A 152 5.94 -12.12 3.16
C ILE A 152 5.54 -10.98 4.12
N ILE A 153 5.14 -9.83 3.58
CA ILE A 153 4.75 -8.65 4.37
C ILE A 153 3.61 -9.02 5.33
N VAL A 154 2.55 -9.67 4.84
CA VAL A 154 1.38 -10.00 5.65
C VAL A 154 1.66 -11.17 6.60
N ALA A 155 2.52 -12.12 6.24
CA ALA A 155 2.98 -13.14 7.18
C ALA A 155 3.69 -12.50 8.38
N VAL A 156 4.62 -11.57 8.12
CA VAL A 156 5.33 -10.91 9.19
C VAL A 156 4.41 -9.99 9.99
N MET A 157 3.63 -9.12 9.33
CA MET A 157 2.68 -8.23 10.00
C MET A 157 1.61 -8.98 10.79
N THR A 158 1.17 -10.15 10.33
CA THR A 158 0.22 -10.97 11.12
C THR A 158 0.90 -11.58 12.34
N SER A 159 2.17 -11.96 12.23
CA SER A 159 2.93 -12.51 13.35
C SER A 159 3.23 -11.47 14.45
N THR A 160 3.26 -10.19 14.10
CA THR A 160 3.62 -9.09 15.02
C THR A 160 2.43 -8.24 15.48
N LEU A 161 1.51 -7.88 14.57
CA LEU A 161 0.34 -7.03 14.83
C LEU A 161 -0.93 -7.84 15.06
N GLY A 162 -0.91 -9.13 14.73
CA GLY A 162 -2.04 -10.03 14.88
C GLY A 162 -2.88 -10.22 13.63
N LYS A 163 -3.93 -11.05 13.77
CA LYS A 163 -4.78 -11.59 12.69
C LYS A 163 -5.50 -10.56 11.83
N GLY A 164 -5.65 -9.32 12.30
CA GLY A 164 -6.27 -8.25 11.51
C GLY A 164 -5.55 -8.00 10.18
N SER A 165 -4.22 -8.19 10.14
CA SER A 165 -3.41 -8.02 8.94
C SER A 165 -3.85 -8.93 7.77
N ALA A 166 -4.29 -10.16 8.06
CA ALA A 166 -4.76 -11.11 7.03
C ALA A 166 -6.01 -10.61 6.28
N PHE A 167 -6.81 -9.75 6.91
CA PHE A 167 -8.02 -9.19 6.30
C PHE A 167 -7.72 -8.10 5.27
N SER A 168 -6.45 -7.66 5.13
CA SER A 168 -6.00 -6.81 4.03
C SER A 168 -6.19 -7.45 2.65
N ALA A 169 -6.39 -8.77 2.58
CA ALA A 169 -6.79 -9.46 1.35
C ALA A 169 -8.08 -8.88 0.76
N ILE A 170 -9.00 -8.38 1.59
CA ILE A 170 -10.28 -7.83 1.13
C ILE A 170 -10.08 -6.53 0.34
N PRO A 171 -9.45 -5.46 0.89
CA PRO A 171 -9.19 -4.26 0.12
C PRO A 171 -8.28 -4.50 -1.08
N VAL A 172 -7.29 -5.41 -1.00
CA VAL A 172 -6.46 -5.78 -2.17
C VAL A 172 -7.31 -6.40 -3.27
N PHE A 173 -8.11 -7.42 -2.94
CA PHE A 173 -8.98 -8.09 -3.90
C PHE A 173 -9.96 -7.11 -4.55
N LEU A 174 -10.58 -6.24 -3.76
CA LEU A 174 -11.54 -5.25 -4.26
C LEU A 174 -10.84 -4.21 -5.13
N PHE A 175 -9.69 -3.71 -4.73
CA PHE A 175 -8.96 -2.67 -5.45
C PHE A 175 -8.36 -3.20 -6.76
N GLU A 176 -7.54 -4.25 -6.68
CA GLU A 176 -6.92 -4.86 -7.87
C GLU A 176 -7.97 -5.46 -8.79
N GLY A 177 -9.03 -6.08 -8.23
CA GLY A 177 -10.14 -6.62 -9.00
C GLY A 177 -10.92 -5.54 -9.74
N ALA A 178 -11.23 -4.43 -9.07
CA ALA A 178 -11.90 -3.29 -9.71
C ALA A 178 -11.03 -2.70 -10.83
N VAL A 179 -9.73 -2.51 -10.60
CA VAL A 179 -8.80 -2.00 -11.62
C VAL A 179 -8.68 -2.97 -12.79
N THR A 180 -8.62 -4.27 -12.54
CA THR A 180 -8.57 -5.31 -13.58
C THR A 180 -9.83 -5.28 -14.44
N LEU A 181 -11.01 -5.20 -13.83
CA LEU A 181 -12.29 -5.13 -14.54
C LEU A 181 -12.43 -3.84 -15.36
N LEU A 182 -11.94 -2.72 -14.82
CA LEU A 182 -11.99 -1.41 -15.46
C LEU A 182 -10.72 -1.09 -16.28
N ALA A 183 -9.85 -2.08 -16.52
CA ALA A 183 -8.51 -1.85 -17.05
C ALA A 183 -8.52 -1.10 -18.38
N ARG A 184 -9.46 -1.42 -19.28
CA ARG A 184 -9.62 -0.73 -20.58
C ARG A 184 -9.99 0.74 -20.45
N LEU A 185 -10.71 1.11 -19.39
CA LEU A 185 -11.09 2.50 -19.10
C LEU A 185 -9.96 3.26 -18.41
N ILE A 186 -9.21 2.59 -17.54
CA ILE A 186 -8.15 3.21 -16.73
C ILE A 186 -6.83 3.33 -17.51
N ALA A 187 -6.50 2.37 -18.38
CA ALA A 187 -5.21 2.31 -19.07
C ALA A 187 -4.82 3.59 -19.83
N PRO A 188 -5.73 4.27 -20.56
CA PRO A 188 -5.38 5.53 -21.24
C PRO A 188 -4.97 6.64 -20.26
N ALA A 189 -5.43 6.60 -19.02
CA ALA A 189 -5.12 7.58 -17.99
C ALA A 189 -3.77 7.32 -17.28
N LEU A 190 -3.12 6.17 -17.52
CA LEU A 190 -1.84 5.83 -16.90
C LEU A 190 -0.69 5.83 -17.91
N THR A 191 -0.30 7.03 -18.32
CA THR A 191 0.96 7.26 -19.05
C THR A 191 2.17 6.91 -18.19
N ASP A 192 3.33 6.73 -18.81
CA ASP A 192 4.58 6.45 -18.07
C ASP A 192 4.88 7.53 -17.02
N LEU A 193 4.58 8.79 -17.33
CA LEU A 193 4.72 9.91 -16.39
C LEU A 193 3.75 9.80 -15.21
N ALA A 194 2.48 9.46 -15.48
CA ALA A 194 1.49 9.25 -14.43
C ALA A 194 1.88 8.08 -13.51
N VAL A 195 2.38 6.98 -14.07
CA VAL A 195 2.89 5.83 -13.30
C VAL A 195 4.11 6.23 -12.48
N ALA A 196 5.01 7.06 -13.01
CA ALA A 196 6.17 7.57 -12.28
C ALA A 196 5.76 8.45 -11.08
N TYR A 197 4.83 9.39 -11.28
CA TYR A 197 4.32 10.24 -10.20
C TYR A 197 3.54 9.45 -9.15
N LEU A 198 2.72 8.49 -9.59
CA LEU A 198 2.01 7.56 -8.73
C LEU A 198 2.99 6.74 -7.88
N SER A 199 4.05 6.20 -8.49
CA SER A 199 5.09 5.44 -7.80
C SER A 199 5.79 6.29 -6.75
N LEU A 200 6.18 7.52 -7.11
CA LEU A 200 6.83 8.46 -6.21
C LEU A 200 5.95 8.76 -4.98
N ILE A 201 4.71 9.21 -5.19
CA ILE A 201 3.80 9.53 -4.08
C ILE A 201 3.44 8.26 -3.29
N GLY A 202 3.25 7.12 -3.96
CA GLY A 202 3.04 5.83 -3.33
C GLY A 202 4.18 5.45 -2.38
N SER A 203 5.44 5.59 -2.81
CA SER A 203 6.61 5.37 -1.96
C SER A 203 6.61 6.30 -0.75
N VAL A 204 6.23 7.57 -0.89
CA VAL A 204 6.13 8.48 0.26
C VAL A 204 5.00 8.07 1.23
N LEU A 205 3.88 7.56 0.74
CA LEU A 205 2.83 7.02 1.62
C LEU A 205 3.28 5.74 2.35
N ILE A 206 3.99 4.85 1.66
CA ILE A 206 4.58 3.64 2.28
C ILE A 206 5.60 4.04 3.35
N PHE A 207 6.37 5.12 3.13
CA PHE A 207 7.24 5.69 4.17
C PHE A 207 6.43 6.07 5.42
N CYS A 208 5.29 6.75 5.27
CA CYS A 208 4.41 7.07 6.38
C CYS A 208 3.87 5.81 7.11
N VAL A 209 3.61 4.72 6.37
CA VAL A 209 3.27 3.43 6.98
C VAL A 209 4.43 2.86 7.80
N GLY A 210 5.66 2.92 7.27
CA GLY A 210 6.87 2.53 7.99
C GLY A 210 7.05 3.30 9.30
N VAL A 211 6.77 4.62 9.29
CA VAL A 211 6.76 5.46 10.52
C VAL A 211 5.74 4.91 11.52
N ASN A 212 4.53 4.60 11.06
CA ASN A 212 3.49 4.04 11.94
C ASN A 212 3.85 2.67 12.53
N LEU A 213 4.63 1.86 11.82
CA LEU A 213 5.08 0.56 12.31
C LEU A 213 6.13 0.69 13.43
N VAL A 214 7.04 1.67 13.31
CA VAL A 214 8.12 1.86 14.30
C VAL A 214 7.64 2.59 15.55
N TRP A 215 6.82 3.62 15.39
CA TRP A 215 6.40 4.52 16.48
C TRP A 215 4.92 4.40 16.86
N GLY A 216 4.21 3.40 16.35
CA GLY A 216 2.76 3.31 16.47
C GLY A 216 2.05 4.34 15.59
N LYS A 217 0.72 4.39 15.62
CA LYS A 217 -0.07 5.27 14.76
C LYS A 217 0.21 6.77 15.04
N GLN A 218 1.07 7.38 14.23
CA GLN A 218 1.41 8.81 14.26
C GLN A 218 0.71 9.56 13.12
N LEU A 219 0.57 8.91 11.96
CA LEU A 219 0.05 9.49 10.72
C LEU A 219 -1.25 8.80 10.31
N ARG A 220 -2.24 9.58 9.88
CA ARG A 220 -3.48 9.07 9.26
C ARG A 220 -3.25 8.82 7.76
N VAL A 221 -2.47 7.78 7.46
CA VAL A 221 -2.00 7.51 6.09
C VAL A 221 -3.16 7.30 5.13
N ALA A 222 -4.29 6.75 5.56
CA ALA A 222 -5.45 6.58 4.67
C ALA A 222 -6.03 7.93 4.21
N ASN A 223 -5.97 8.97 5.05
CA ASN A 223 -6.37 10.33 4.66
C ASN A 223 -5.39 10.97 3.66
N MET A 224 -4.21 10.41 3.49
CA MET A 224 -3.24 10.89 2.48
C MET A 224 -3.43 10.21 1.12
N LEU A 225 -4.27 9.16 1.01
CA LEU A 225 -4.50 8.43 -0.25
C LEU A 225 -4.93 9.29 -1.45
N PRO A 226 -5.72 10.38 -1.29
CA PRO A 226 -6.06 11.25 -2.42
C PRO A 226 -4.84 11.88 -3.09
N ALA A 227 -3.69 11.97 -2.40
CA ALA A 227 -2.43 12.41 -2.99
C ALA A 227 -2.01 11.55 -4.19
N VAL A 228 -2.31 10.24 -4.18
CA VAL A 228 -2.01 9.33 -5.29
C VAL A 228 -2.82 9.68 -6.53
N LEU A 229 -4.10 10.03 -6.36
CA LEU A 229 -4.96 10.47 -7.46
C LEU A 229 -4.50 11.82 -8.01
N LEU A 230 -4.13 12.76 -7.14
CA LEU A 230 -3.56 14.05 -7.54
C LEU A 230 -2.25 13.86 -8.31
N ALA A 231 -1.43 12.88 -7.95
CA ALA A 231 -0.19 12.56 -8.66
C ALA A 231 -0.44 12.14 -10.11
N ILE A 232 -1.46 11.31 -10.34
CA ILE A 232 -1.88 10.90 -11.68
C ILE A 232 -2.36 12.12 -12.49
N LEU A 233 -3.21 12.95 -11.88
CA LEU A 233 -3.74 14.15 -12.54
C LEU A 233 -2.63 15.17 -12.87
N ALA A 234 -1.65 15.31 -11.99
CA ALA A 234 -0.50 16.20 -12.17
C ALA A 234 0.33 15.86 -13.41
N ALA A 235 0.35 14.60 -13.85
CA ALA A 235 1.05 14.19 -15.07
C ALA A 235 0.42 14.75 -16.35
N TYR A 236 -0.81 15.27 -16.29
CA TYR A 236 -1.52 15.90 -17.42
C TYR A 236 -1.49 17.42 -17.37
N LEU A 237 -0.99 18.01 -16.28
CA LEU A 237 -0.83 19.46 -16.19
C LEU A 237 0.40 19.88 -17.02
N PRO A 238 0.34 21.03 -17.71
CA PRO A 238 1.45 21.54 -18.51
C PRO A 238 2.63 22.07 -17.68
N TRP A 239 2.63 21.88 -16.36
CA TRP A 239 3.71 22.33 -15.47
C TRP A 239 4.77 21.26 -15.27
N SER A 240 6.03 21.65 -15.42
CA SER A 240 7.17 20.86 -14.96
C SER A 240 7.38 21.08 -13.46
N PHE A 241 7.27 20.01 -12.67
CA PHE A 241 7.49 19.99 -11.22
C PHE A 241 8.91 19.55 -10.82
#